data_AF-A0A151BY00-F1
#
_entry.id   AF-A0A151BY00-F1
#
_cell.length_a   1.000
_cell.length_b   1.000
_cell.length_c   1.000
_cell.angle_alpha   90.00
_cell.angle_beta   90.00
_cell.angle_gamma   90.00
#
_symmetry.space_group_name_H-M   'P 1'
#
loop_
_entity.id
_entity.type
_entity.pdbx_description
1 polymer ?
#
loop_
_entity_poly.entity_id
_entity_poly.type
_entity_poly.pdbx_seq_one_letter_code
_entity_poly.pdbx_strand_id
1 'polypeptide(L)'
;MPRPAKPTCVALDIETDTSPLTAAEQAAGLGPRGLDPGHTPVTDVAFCGMDFHEVFTGDEASVLADTMELISMLGEHEHLVTWNGSVFDLPFLAARAAVHGVDVPYRLVLDPAIVAKYDPCPGFDGGYRALIDGRDRHTDLAYVAKPFAQALGVPWSLKPFAEHCLGEPLVSVDRSKMHELTDVQRRTYVASDADGTYRLVPFLLGRRKIPGLDASARR
;
A
#
# COMPACT_ATOMS: atom_id res chain seq x y z
N MET A 1 -8.00 -22.20 28.50
CA MET A 1 -7.35 -21.01 27.91
C MET A 1 -8.28 -20.43 26.86
N PRO A 2 -8.53 -19.11 26.83
CA PRO A 2 -9.29 -18.51 25.74
C PRO A 2 -8.54 -18.75 24.43
N ARG A 3 -9.28 -19.11 23.37
CA ARG A 3 -8.71 -19.25 22.04
C ARG A 3 -8.16 -17.87 21.63
N PRO A 4 -6.91 -17.77 21.14
CA PRO A 4 -6.40 -16.48 20.67
C PRO A 4 -7.36 -15.91 19.62
N ALA A 5 -7.66 -14.62 19.73
CA ALA A 5 -8.47 -13.94 18.73
C ALA A 5 -7.80 -14.10 17.37
N LYS A 6 -8.61 -14.33 16.32
CA LYS A 6 -8.08 -14.45 14.97
C LYS A 6 -7.55 -13.08 14.54
N PRO A 7 -6.42 -13.02 13.80
CA PRO A 7 -5.95 -11.76 13.27
C PRO A 7 -7.02 -11.07 12.40
N THR A 8 -7.27 -9.81 12.70
CA THR A 8 -8.01 -8.86 11.84
C THR A 8 -7.01 -8.11 10.96
N CYS A 9 -7.47 -7.57 9.84
CA CYS A 9 -6.60 -6.86 8.90
C CYS A 9 -7.11 -5.44 8.70
N VAL A 10 -6.19 -4.52 8.50
CA VAL A 10 -6.45 -3.15 8.05
C VAL A 10 -5.60 -2.92 6.81
N ALA A 11 -6.23 -2.60 5.69
CA ALA A 11 -5.53 -2.31 4.45
C ALA A 11 -5.11 -0.84 4.38
N LEU A 12 -3.95 -0.58 3.78
CA LEU A 12 -3.42 0.75 3.49
C LEU A 12 -3.05 0.86 2.00
N ASP A 13 -3.28 2.03 1.45
CA ASP A 13 -2.79 2.48 0.13
C ASP A 13 -2.45 3.99 0.20
N ILE A 14 -1.49 4.44 -0.60
CA ILE A 14 -1.08 5.85 -0.66
C ILE A 14 -1.15 6.42 -2.08
N GLU A 15 -1.37 7.72 -2.16
CA GLU A 15 -1.16 8.51 -3.36
C GLU A 15 -0.07 9.55 -3.15
N THR A 16 0.69 9.77 -4.20
CA THR A 16 1.82 10.70 -4.25
C THR A 16 1.59 11.71 -5.35
N ASP A 17 2.11 12.92 -5.18
CA ASP A 17 1.97 13.93 -6.22
C ASP A 17 2.67 13.49 -7.52
N THR A 18 1.96 13.61 -8.63
CA THR A 18 2.45 13.28 -9.96
C THR A 18 2.51 14.51 -10.86
N SER A 19 2.36 15.70 -10.29
CA SER A 19 2.39 16.95 -11.03
C SER A 19 3.73 17.17 -11.74
N PRO A 20 3.73 17.84 -12.91
CA PRO A 20 4.97 18.23 -13.56
C PRO A 20 5.83 19.09 -12.64
N LEU A 21 7.14 18.85 -12.66
CA LEU A 21 8.09 19.68 -11.93
C LEU A 21 7.99 21.15 -12.34
N THR A 22 8.13 22.04 -11.37
CA THR A 22 8.32 23.47 -11.62
C THR A 22 9.68 23.73 -12.30
N ALA A 23 9.83 24.89 -12.94
CA ALA A 23 11.09 25.28 -13.57
C ALA A 23 12.26 25.35 -12.56
N ALA A 24 11.99 25.74 -11.32
CA ALA A 24 13.01 25.80 -10.26
C ALA A 24 13.49 24.39 -9.87
N GLU A 25 12.57 23.42 -9.76
CA GLU A 25 12.88 22.03 -9.44
C GLU A 25 13.67 21.35 -10.57
N GLN A 26 13.29 21.62 -11.82
CA GLN A 26 14.05 21.15 -12.99
C GLN A 26 15.47 21.74 -13.00
N ALA A 27 15.61 23.04 -12.71
CA ALA A 27 16.92 23.69 -12.61
C ALA A 27 17.77 23.14 -11.44
N ALA A 28 17.13 22.65 -10.38
CA ALA A 28 17.77 21.95 -9.27
C ALA A 28 18.14 20.49 -9.59
N GLY A 29 17.78 19.99 -10.78
CA GLY A 29 18.12 18.64 -11.24
C GLY A 29 17.24 17.54 -10.64
N LEU A 30 16.05 17.87 -10.14
CA LEU A 30 15.14 16.85 -9.59
C LEU A 30 14.58 15.96 -10.70
N GLY A 31 14.42 14.68 -10.38
CA GLY A 31 13.74 13.71 -11.25
C GLY A 31 12.22 13.91 -11.25
N PRO A 32 11.48 13.23 -12.15
CA PRO A 32 10.02 13.27 -12.17
C PRO A 32 9.40 12.97 -10.79
N ARG A 33 8.25 13.59 -10.48
CA ARG A 33 7.49 13.27 -9.27
C ARG A 33 6.82 11.89 -9.36
N GLY A 34 6.44 11.35 -8.21
CA GLY A 34 5.62 10.14 -8.06
C GLY A 34 6.31 9.04 -7.27
N LEU A 35 7.56 8.71 -7.60
CA LEU A 35 8.23 7.52 -7.04
C LEU A 35 9.42 7.84 -6.13
N ASP A 36 9.83 9.09 -6.07
CA ASP A 36 10.98 9.54 -5.28
C ASP A 36 10.55 10.32 -4.03
N PRO A 37 10.64 9.72 -2.82
CA PRO A 37 10.24 10.39 -1.59
C PRO A 37 11.18 11.55 -1.20
N GLY A 38 12.33 11.72 -1.88
CA GLY A 38 13.23 12.85 -1.66
C GLY A 38 12.57 14.21 -1.98
N HIS A 39 11.68 14.25 -2.97
CA HIS A 39 11.00 15.48 -3.40
C HIS A 39 9.53 15.32 -3.76
N THR A 40 8.99 14.10 -3.76
CA THR A 40 7.59 13.86 -4.05
C THR A 40 6.79 13.80 -2.75
N PRO A 41 5.81 14.69 -2.53
CA PRO A 41 4.94 14.63 -1.37
C PRO A 41 3.89 13.53 -1.48
N VAL A 42 3.48 12.98 -0.34
CA VAL A 42 2.24 12.19 -0.19
C VAL A 42 1.05 13.14 -0.26
N THR A 43 0.04 12.83 -1.06
CA THR A 43 -1.18 13.65 -1.19
C THR A 43 -2.35 13.08 -0.42
N ASP A 44 -2.49 11.75 -0.41
CA ASP A 44 -3.60 11.08 0.26
C ASP A 44 -3.15 9.71 0.78
N VAL A 45 -3.76 9.27 1.87
CA VAL A 45 -3.58 7.92 2.43
C VAL A 45 -4.95 7.36 2.75
N ALA A 46 -5.25 6.15 2.29
CA ALA A 46 -6.50 5.48 2.61
C ALA A 46 -6.26 4.26 3.49
N PHE A 47 -7.18 4.07 4.43
CA PHE A 47 -7.31 2.86 5.23
C PHE A 47 -8.66 2.20 5.02
N CYS A 48 -8.67 0.87 5.02
CA CYS A 48 -9.90 0.08 5.00
C CYS A 48 -9.82 -1.07 6.00
N GLY A 49 -10.77 -1.14 6.93
CA GLY A 49 -10.92 -2.21 7.90
C GLY A 49 -12.30 -2.88 7.82
N MET A 50 -12.63 -3.67 8.83
CA MET A 50 -13.92 -4.39 8.88
C MET A 50 -15.12 -3.44 8.97
N ASP A 51 -15.01 -2.39 9.78
CA ASP A 51 -16.12 -1.50 10.12
C ASP A 51 -15.78 -0.02 9.84
N PHE A 52 -14.69 0.26 9.11
CA PHE A 52 -14.27 1.64 8.81
C PHE A 52 -13.53 1.76 7.48
N HIS A 53 -13.67 2.94 6.88
CA HIS A 53 -12.91 3.42 5.73
C HIS A 53 -12.51 4.86 6.03
N GLU A 54 -11.23 5.16 5.95
CA GLU A 54 -10.71 6.49 6.25
C GLU A 54 -9.81 6.96 5.11
N VAL A 55 -9.87 8.26 4.77
CA VAL A 55 -8.99 8.86 3.76
C VAL A 55 -8.44 10.17 4.32
N PHE A 56 -7.14 10.18 4.59
CA PHE A 56 -6.40 11.37 4.99
C PHE A 56 -5.93 12.14 3.76
N THR A 57 -6.02 13.46 3.82
CA THR A 57 -5.85 14.37 2.68
C THR A 57 -5.60 15.78 3.21
N GLY A 58 -4.88 16.61 2.46
CA GLY A 58 -4.59 18.00 2.84
C GLY A 58 -3.10 18.28 2.93
N ASP A 59 -2.68 19.00 3.97
CA ASP A 59 -1.26 19.26 4.23
C ASP A 59 -0.52 17.96 4.54
N GLU A 60 0.64 17.74 3.90
CA GLU A 60 1.37 16.47 3.99
C GLU A 60 1.76 16.13 5.43
N ALA A 61 2.16 17.10 6.25
CA ALA A 61 2.57 16.83 7.62
C ALA A 61 1.40 16.30 8.46
N SER A 62 0.20 16.88 8.28
CA SER A 62 -1.02 16.39 8.93
C SER A 62 -1.42 15.00 8.42
N VAL A 63 -1.38 14.78 7.10
CA VAL A 63 -1.68 13.45 6.50
C VAL A 63 -0.75 12.38 7.06
N LEU A 64 0.54 12.67 7.17
CA LEU A 64 1.52 11.75 7.73
C LEU A 64 1.27 11.54 9.23
N ALA A 65 1.01 12.59 10.00
CA ALA A 65 0.72 12.48 11.43
C ALA A 65 -0.50 11.59 11.69
N ASP A 66 -1.62 11.83 11.00
CA ASP A 66 -2.85 11.04 11.12
C ASP A 66 -2.62 9.58 10.68
N THR A 67 -1.82 9.37 9.62
CA THR A 67 -1.43 8.04 9.15
C THR A 67 -0.62 7.28 10.21
N MET A 68 0.39 7.93 10.79
CA MET A 68 1.22 7.31 11.83
C MET A 68 0.42 7.07 13.12
N GLU A 69 -0.47 7.98 13.50
CA GLU A 69 -1.38 7.80 14.63
C GLU A 69 -2.26 6.55 14.42
N LEU A 70 -2.92 6.42 13.27
CA LEU A 70 -3.77 5.27 12.98
C LEU A 70 -2.98 3.95 13.00
N ILE A 71 -1.78 3.90 12.41
CA ILE A 71 -0.91 2.71 12.46
C ILE A 71 -0.51 2.38 13.91
N SER A 72 -0.22 3.39 14.73
CA SER A 72 0.12 3.21 16.16
C SER A 72 -1.05 2.67 16.99
N MET A 73 -2.28 2.92 16.56
CA MET A 73 -3.51 2.49 17.23
C MET A 73 -3.95 1.07 16.85
N LEU A 74 -3.26 0.41 15.92
CA LEU A 74 -3.59 -0.97 15.53
C LEU A 74 -3.51 -1.90 16.74
N GLY A 75 -4.61 -2.61 17.00
CA GLY A 75 -4.72 -3.54 18.10
C GLY A 75 -3.68 -4.67 18.02
N GLU A 76 -3.44 -5.34 19.15
CA GLU A 76 -2.45 -6.43 19.25
C GLU A 76 -2.67 -7.58 18.25
N HIS A 77 -3.89 -7.72 17.73
CA HIS A 77 -4.31 -8.75 16.78
C HIS A 77 -4.57 -8.20 15.36
N GLU A 78 -4.39 -6.91 15.14
CA GLU A 78 -4.54 -6.29 13.83
C GLU A 78 -3.24 -6.38 13.04
N HIS A 79 -3.36 -6.73 11.76
CA HIS A 79 -2.28 -6.76 10.79
C HIS A 79 -2.52 -5.69 9.73
N LEU A 80 -1.50 -4.86 9.49
CA LEU A 80 -1.49 -3.95 8.36
C LEU A 80 -1.27 -4.77 7.08
N VAL A 81 -2.11 -4.56 6.08
CA VAL A 81 -1.97 -5.21 4.77
C VAL A 81 -1.86 -4.15 3.68
N THR A 82 -1.01 -4.39 2.69
CA THR A 82 -0.78 -3.46 1.58
C THR A 82 -0.75 -4.22 0.27
N TRP A 83 -0.82 -3.52 -0.86
CA TRP A 83 -0.44 -4.06 -2.15
C TRP A 83 0.87 -3.43 -2.62
N ASN A 84 1.98 -4.18 -2.58
CA ASN A 84 3.32 -3.72 -2.93
C ASN A 84 3.94 -2.68 -1.96
N GLY A 85 3.33 -2.49 -0.78
CA GLY A 85 3.82 -1.56 0.24
C GLY A 85 5.15 -1.91 0.91
N SER A 86 5.67 -3.13 0.75
CA SER A 86 7.01 -3.47 1.24
C SER A 86 8.13 -2.72 0.51
N VAL A 87 7.90 -2.32 -0.74
CA VAL A 87 8.90 -1.67 -1.60
C VAL A 87 8.54 -0.21 -1.93
N PHE A 88 7.29 0.19 -1.69
CA PHE A 88 6.79 1.51 -2.01
C PHE A 88 6.20 2.18 -0.77
N ASP A 89 4.96 1.87 -0.40
CA ASP A 89 4.16 2.63 0.57
C ASP A 89 4.88 2.89 1.91
N LEU A 90 5.39 1.84 2.56
CA LEU A 90 5.97 1.97 3.91
C LEU A 90 7.37 2.63 3.89
N PRO A 91 8.28 2.26 2.97
CA PRO A 91 9.50 3.05 2.73
C PRO A 91 9.21 4.53 2.42
N PHE A 92 8.26 4.81 1.53
CA PHE A 92 7.93 6.16 1.10
C PHE A 92 7.37 6.99 2.26
N LEU A 93 6.39 6.45 2.99
CA LEU A 93 5.83 7.08 4.18
C LEU A 93 6.89 7.36 5.25
N ALA A 94 7.80 6.40 5.51
CA ALA A 94 8.87 6.61 6.49
C ALA A 94 9.84 7.72 6.08
N ALA A 95 10.22 7.79 4.80
CA ALA A 95 11.08 8.85 4.28
C ALA A 95 10.40 10.23 4.37
N ARG A 96 9.12 10.32 4.00
CA ARG A 96 8.37 11.59 4.08
C ARG A 96 8.09 12.02 5.50
N ALA A 97 7.77 11.09 6.40
CA ALA A 97 7.62 11.37 7.83
C ALA A 97 8.90 11.97 8.43
N ALA A 98 10.07 11.44 8.05
CA ALA A 98 11.35 11.98 8.50
C ALA A 98 11.60 13.44 8.05
N VAL A 99 11.16 13.81 6.84
CA VAL A 99 11.26 15.20 6.33
C VAL A 99 10.44 16.17 7.20
N HIS A 100 9.28 15.72 7.69
CA HIS A 100 8.37 16.53 8.50
C HIS A 100 8.56 16.38 10.01
N GLY A 101 9.50 15.53 10.46
CA GLY A 101 9.71 15.25 11.87
C GLY A 101 8.54 14.50 12.54
N VAL A 102 7.80 13.69 11.77
CA VAL A 102 6.72 12.84 12.26
C VAL A 102 7.29 11.49 12.69
N ASP A 103 6.96 11.05 13.90
CA ASP A 103 7.39 9.76 14.43
C ASP A 103 6.72 8.59 13.70
N VAL A 104 7.50 7.61 13.29
CA VAL A 104 7.02 6.41 12.58
C VAL A 104 6.85 5.25 13.57
N PRO A 105 5.65 4.66 13.73
CA PRO A 105 5.35 3.63 14.73
C PRO A 105 5.82 2.23 14.30
N TYR A 106 6.62 2.14 13.24
CA TYR A 106 7.16 0.90 12.73
C TYR A 106 8.62 1.04 12.34
N ARG A 107 9.34 -0.09 12.41
CA ARG A 107 10.71 -0.20 11.94
C ARG A 107 10.75 -0.98 10.63
N LEU A 108 11.38 -0.41 9.62
CA LEU A 108 11.66 -1.11 8.36
C LEU A 108 12.87 -2.03 8.54
N VAL A 109 12.71 -3.29 8.12
CA VAL A 109 13.77 -4.30 8.12
C VAL A 109 13.90 -4.84 6.71
N LEU A 110 15.05 -4.59 6.08
CA LEU A 110 15.34 -5.09 4.74
C LEU A 110 15.21 -6.62 4.73
N ASP A 111 14.41 -7.13 3.80
CA ASP A 111 14.24 -8.56 3.57
C ASP A 111 14.61 -8.90 2.11
N PRO A 112 15.79 -9.49 1.88
CA PRO A 112 16.23 -9.90 0.55
C PRO A 112 15.30 -10.91 -0.14
N ALA A 113 14.40 -11.58 0.58
CA ALA A 113 13.40 -12.47 -0.02
C ALA A 113 12.27 -11.69 -0.73
N ILE A 114 12.07 -10.41 -0.39
CA ILE A 114 11.12 -9.52 -1.05
C ILE A 114 11.80 -8.90 -2.27
N VAL A 115 11.80 -9.66 -3.38
CA VAL A 115 12.36 -9.21 -4.65
C VAL A 115 11.45 -8.16 -5.29
N ALA A 116 11.90 -6.92 -5.33
CA ALA A 116 11.11 -5.80 -5.80
C ALA A 116 10.57 -6.00 -7.21
N LYS A 117 9.29 -5.66 -7.41
CA LYS A 117 8.63 -5.71 -8.71
C LYS A 117 9.12 -4.61 -9.66
N TYR A 118 9.49 -3.47 -9.09
CA TYR A 118 9.99 -2.28 -9.75
C TYR A 118 11.29 -1.86 -9.04
N ASP A 119 12.00 -0.87 -9.59
CA ASP A 119 13.13 -0.27 -8.87
C ASP A 119 12.65 0.24 -7.50
N PRO A 120 13.39 -0.05 -6.40
CA PRO A 120 13.04 0.46 -5.08
C PRO A 120 12.98 2.00 -5.06
N CYS A 121 12.23 2.56 -4.11
CA CYS A 121 12.27 3.99 -3.85
C CYS A 121 13.72 4.46 -3.65
N PRO A 122 14.13 5.60 -4.25
CA PRO A 122 15.42 6.21 -3.98
C PRO A 122 15.71 6.31 -2.47
N GLY A 123 16.90 5.89 -2.06
CA GLY A 123 17.30 5.80 -0.65
C GLY A 123 17.00 4.46 0.03
N PHE A 124 16.40 3.50 -0.67
CA PHE A 124 16.07 2.17 -0.17
C PHE A 124 16.68 1.06 -1.03
N ASP A 125 17.08 -0.05 -0.40
CA ASP A 125 17.88 -1.12 -1.03
C ASP A 125 17.03 -2.27 -1.61
N GLY A 126 15.72 -2.29 -1.36
CA GLY A 126 14.86 -3.42 -1.76
C GLY A 126 13.49 -3.42 -1.07
N GLY A 127 12.98 -4.62 -0.80
CA GLY A 127 11.75 -4.81 -0.04
C GLY A 127 11.98 -4.91 1.46
N TYR A 128 11.09 -4.32 2.24
CA TYR A 128 11.18 -4.23 3.69
C TYR A 128 9.97 -4.88 4.35
N ARG A 129 10.23 -5.57 5.45
CA ARG A 129 9.20 -5.88 6.45
C ARG A 129 9.02 -4.68 7.36
N ALA A 130 7.78 -4.34 7.67
CA ALA A 130 7.49 -3.37 8.72
C ALA A 130 7.19 -4.07 10.04
N LEU A 131 7.99 -3.77 11.05
CA LEU A 131 7.77 -4.24 12.41
C LEU A 131 7.03 -3.18 13.21
N ILE A 132 5.74 -3.43 13.47
CA ILE A 132 4.86 -2.54 14.23
C ILE A 132 4.87 -3.00 15.70
N ASP A 133 5.28 -2.13 16.62
CA ASP A 133 5.63 -2.46 18.02
C ASP A 133 6.63 -3.62 18.14
N GLY A 134 7.61 -3.65 17.22
CA GLY A 134 8.65 -4.68 17.20
C GLY A 134 8.18 -6.06 16.71
N ARG A 135 6.95 -6.20 16.23
CA ARG A 135 6.37 -7.45 15.73
C ARG A 135 6.12 -7.39 14.23
N ASP A 136 6.30 -8.53 13.55
CA ASP A 136 5.98 -8.69 12.13
C ASP A 136 4.44 -8.72 11.95
N ARG A 137 3.85 -7.52 11.85
CA ARG A 137 2.39 -7.29 11.73
C ARG A 137 2.02 -6.63 10.42
N HIS A 138 2.89 -6.74 9.42
CA HIS A 138 2.63 -6.29 8.07
C HIS A 138 2.55 -7.50 7.12
N THR A 139 1.62 -7.47 6.17
CA THR A 139 1.56 -8.48 5.11
C THR A 139 1.31 -7.79 3.78
N ASP A 140 2.29 -7.89 2.89
CA ASP A 140 2.17 -7.40 1.54
C ASP A 140 1.49 -8.44 0.63
N LEU A 141 0.23 -8.16 0.31
CA LEU A 141 -0.63 -9.05 -0.44
C LEU A 141 -0.19 -9.20 -1.89
N ALA A 142 0.58 -8.27 -2.46
CA ALA A 142 1.12 -8.45 -3.80
C ALA A 142 2.00 -9.71 -3.83
N TYR A 143 2.92 -9.88 -2.89
CA TYR A 143 3.82 -11.04 -2.87
C TYR A 143 3.10 -12.35 -2.54
N VAL A 144 2.06 -12.30 -1.71
CA VAL A 144 1.15 -13.45 -1.49
C VAL A 144 0.40 -13.82 -2.78
N ALA A 145 -0.05 -12.82 -3.54
CA ALA A 145 -0.80 -13.01 -4.78
C ALA A 145 0.06 -13.52 -5.95
N LYS A 146 1.37 -13.23 -5.95
CA LYS A 146 2.28 -13.53 -7.07
C LYS A 146 2.18 -14.97 -7.62
N PRO A 147 2.31 -16.04 -6.82
CA PRO A 147 2.19 -17.40 -7.35
C PRO A 147 0.79 -17.70 -7.91
N PHE A 148 -0.27 -17.14 -7.31
CA PHE A 148 -1.64 -17.32 -7.80
C PHE A 148 -1.87 -16.59 -9.12
N ALA A 149 -1.39 -15.35 -9.24
CA ALA A 149 -1.45 -14.57 -10.46
C ALA A 149 -0.75 -15.30 -11.62
N GLN A 150 0.44 -15.86 -11.35
CA GLN A 150 1.18 -16.69 -12.32
C GLN A 150 0.40 -17.95 -12.74
N ALA A 151 -0.15 -18.70 -11.78
CA ALA A 151 -0.92 -19.91 -12.07
C ALA A 151 -2.21 -19.64 -12.87
N LEU A 152 -2.82 -18.48 -12.68
CA LEU A 152 -4.06 -18.07 -13.34
C LEU A 152 -3.84 -17.35 -14.68
N GLY A 153 -2.60 -16.96 -15.00
CA GLY A 153 -2.31 -16.09 -16.15
C GLY A 153 -2.88 -14.68 -16.00
N VAL A 154 -3.16 -14.24 -14.77
CA VAL A 154 -3.69 -12.89 -14.46
C VAL A 154 -2.50 -11.96 -14.19
N PRO A 155 -2.51 -10.71 -14.69
CA PRO A 155 -1.45 -9.76 -14.38
C PRO A 155 -1.25 -9.60 -12.86
N TRP A 156 0.01 -9.61 -12.43
CA TRP A 156 0.38 -9.40 -11.03
C TRP A 156 0.29 -7.91 -10.65
N SER A 157 -0.92 -7.37 -10.63
CA SER A 157 -1.25 -6.00 -10.22
C SER A 157 -2.61 -5.98 -9.53
N LEU A 158 -2.85 -4.95 -8.71
CA LEU A 158 -4.05 -4.90 -7.86
C LEU A 158 -5.34 -4.98 -8.69
N LYS A 159 -5.51 -4.11 -9.69
CA LYS A 159 -6.76 -4.00 -10.45
C LYS A 159 -7.15 -5.32 -11.15
N PRO A 160 -6.30 -5.94 -12.00
CA PRO A 160 -6.68 -7.17 -12.70
C PRO A 160 -6.86 -8.35 -11.74
N PHE A 161 -6.05 -8.45 -10.68
CA PHE A 161 -6.16 -9.53 -9.72
C PHE A 161 -7.42 -9.40 -8.82
N ALA A 162 -7.73 -8.17 -8.39
CA ALA A 162 -8.96 -7.85 -7.67
C ALA A 162 -10.19 -8.13 -8.53
N GLU A 163 -10.21 -7.66 -9.78
CA GLU A 163 -11.33 -7.92 -10.71
C GLU A 163 -11.56 -9.42 -10.89
N HIS A 164 -10.50 -10.20 -11.08
CA HIS A 164 -10.59 -11.66 -11.19
C HIS A 164 -11.18 -12.32 -9.92
N CYS A 165 -10.77 -11.87 -8.73
CA CYS A 165 -11.21 -12.49 -7.47
C CYS A 165 -12.60 -12.01 -7.01
N LEU A 166 -12.90 -10.73 -7.20
CA LEU A 166 -14.09 -10.06 -6.70
C LEU A 166 -15.24 -10.10 -7.71
N GLY A 167 -14.95 -10.26 -9.00
CA GLY A 167 -15.93 -10.26 -10.07
C GLY A 167 -16.41 -8.87 -10.50
N GLU A 168 -15.79 -7.81 -9.99
CA GLU A 168 -16.08 -6.42 -10.32
C GLU A 168 -14.79 -5.59 -10.35
N PRO A 169 -14.70 -4.59 -11.24
CA PRO A 169 -13.50 -3.77 -11.36
C PRO A 169 -13.40 -2.77 -10.20
N LEU A 170 -12.18 -2.52 -9.74
CA LEU A 170 -11.87 -1.37 -8.89
C LEU A 170 -11.80 -0.09 -9.72
N VAL A 171 -11.94 1.07 -9.07
CA VAL A 171 -11.81 2.37 -9.73
C VAL A 171 -10.45 2.46 -10.42
N SER A 172 -10.41 2.88 -11.68
CA SER A 172 -9.18 2.98 -12.46
C SER A 172 -9.06 4.36 -13.07
N VAL A 173 -7.84 4.88 -13.13
CA VAL A 173 -7.50 6.20 -13.69
C VAL A 173 -6.40 6.08 -14.73
N ASP A 174 -6.29 7.09 -15.60
CA ASP A 174 -5.14 7.21 -16.49
C ASP A 174 -3.92 7.67 -15.67
N ARG A 175 -2.97 6.75 -15.48
CA ARG A 175 -1.75 6.99 -14.70
C ARG A 175 -0.90 8.15 -15.23
N SER A 176 -0.99 8.45 -16.53
CA SER A 176 -0.27 9.59 -17.12
C SER A 176 -0.87 10.95 -16.78
N LYS A 177 -2.09 10.96 -16.22
CA LYS A 177 -2.88 12.15 -15.93
C LYS A 177 -3.38 12.19 -14.48
N MET A 178 -2.73 11.46 -13.57
CA MET A 178 -3.14 11.45 -12.16
C MET A 178 -3.10 12.84 -11.52
N HIS A 179 -2.18 13.71 -11.95
CA HIS A 179 -2.11 15.12 -11.54
C HIS A 179 -3.28 15.99 -12.03
N GLU A 180 -4.06 15.52 -13.01
CA GLU A 180 -5.26 16.20 -13.49
C GLU A 180 -6.51 15.81 -12.70
N LEU A 181 -6.42 14.82 -11.80
CA LEU A 181 -7.55 14.37 -10.99
C LEU A 181 -7.96 15.44 -9.99
N THR A 182 -9.27 15.68 -9.90
CA THR A 182 -9.85 16.45 -8.80
C THR A 182 -9.63 15.73 -7.46
N ASP A 183 -9.69 16.47 -6.36
CA ASP A 183 -9.56 15.89 -5.02
C ASP A 183 -10.57 14.77 -4.77
N VAL A 184 -11.81 14.93 -5.25
CA VAL A 184 -12.84 13.89 -5.12
C VAL A 184 -12.47 12.62 -5.89
N GLN A 185 -11.94 12.75 -7.11
CA GLN A 185 -11.52 11.59 -7.91
C GLN A 185 -10.33 10.88 -7.27
N ARG A 186 -9.33 11.64 -6.80
CA ARG A 186 -8.14 11.09 -6.15
C ARG A 186 -8.50 10.35 -4.86
N ARG A 187 -9.33 10.94 -4.00
CA ARG A 187 -9.88 10.28 -2.79
C ARG A 187 -10.67 9.03 -3.10
N THR A 188 -11.50 9.06 -4.15
CA THR A 188 -12.28 7.90 -4.58
C THR A 188 -11.38 6.77 -5.09
N TYR A 189 -10.31 7.13 -5.81
CA TYR A 189 -9.34 6.18 -6.34
C TYR A 189 -8.56 5.49 -5.20
N VAL A 190 -7.87 6.23 -4.34
CA VAL A 190 -7.09 5.66 -3.23
C VAL A 190 -7.95 4.85 -2.25
N ALA A 191 -9.18 5.28 -1.97
CA ALA A 191 -10.12 4.51 -1.17
C ALA A 191 -10.50 3.18 -1.82
N SER A 192 -10.63 3.15 -3.16
CA SER A 192 -10.92 1.93 -3.91
C SER A 192 -9.74 0.94 -3.89
N ASP A 193 -8.50 1.41 -3.86
CA ASP A 193 -7.29 0.57 -3.79
C ASP A 193 -7.15 -0.04 -2.39
N ALA A 194 -7.36 0.74 -1.33
CA ALA A 194 -7.40 0.24 0.04
C ALA A 194 -8.54 -0.77 0.25
N ASP A 195 -9.77 -0.47 -0.21
CA ASP A 195 -10.91 -1.41 -0.17
C ASP A 195 -10.61 -2.70 -0.93
N GLY A 196 -10.11 -2.59 -2.17
CA GLY A 196 -9.75 -3.75 -2.98
C GLY A 196 -8.70 -4.63 -2.31
N THR A 197 -7.67 -4.02 -1.72
CA THR A 197 -6.64 -4.71 -0.94
C THR A 197 -7.23 -5.43 0.27
N TYR A 198 -8.10 -4.77 1.04
CA TYR A 198 -8.80 -5.37 2.18
C TYR A 198 -9.67 -6.57 1.75
N ARG A 199 -10.45 -6.41 0.67
CA ARG A 199 -11.37 -7.45 0.17
C ARG A 199 -10.66 -8.65 -0.42
N LEU A 200 -9.39 -8.52 -0.81
CA LEU A 200 -8.54 -9.64 -1.24
C LEU A 200 -8.00 -10.50 -0.09
N VAL A 201 -7.94 -9.97 1.14
CA VAL A 201 -7.50 -10.70 2.35
C VAL A 201 -8.11 -12.10 2.48
N PRO A 202 -9.45 -12.29 2.42
CA PRO A 202 -10.03 -13.62 2.57
C PRO A 202 -9.60 -14.60 1.46
N PHE A 203 -9.30 -14.14 0.25
CA PHE A 203 -8.85 -15.00 -0.84
C PHE A 203 -7.39 -15.43 -0.64
N LEU A 204 -6.53 -14.46 -0.33
CA LEU A 204 -5.08 -14.65 -0.25
C LEU A 204 -4.63 -15.30 1.05
N LEU A 205 -5.34 -15.07 2.16
CA LEU A 205 -5.07 -15.71 3.46
C LEU A 205 -5.91 -16.97 3.70
N GLY A 206 -6.41 -17.58 2.61
CA GLY A 206 -6.99 -18.93 2.63
C GLY A 206 -8.39 -19.06 3.23
N ARG A 207 -9.11 -17.95 3.48
CA ARG A 207 -10.49 -17.95 4.01
C ARG A 207 -11.56 -18.12 2.92
N ARG A 208 -11.21 -17.95 1.65
CA ARG A 208 -12.06 -18.14 0.46
C ARG A 208 -11.28 -18.84 -0.66
N LYS A 209 -12.03 -19.40 -1.62
CA LYS A 209 -11.45 -19.98 -2.84
C LYS A 209 -11.16 -18.86 -3.85
N ILE A 210 -9.96 -18.84 -4.40
CA ILE A 210 -9.62 -17.98 -5.55
C ILE A 210 -10.32 -18.58 -6.78
N PRO A 211 -11.20 -17.83 -7.48
CA PRO A 211 -11.88 -18.31 -8.69
C PRO A 211 -10.90 -18.83 -9.73
N GLY A 212 -11.24 -19.92 -10.41
CA GLY A 212 -10.39 -20.52 -11.45
C GLY A 212 -9.12 -21.24 -10.96
N LEU A 213 -8.76 -21.15 -9.67
CA LEU A 213 -7.58 -21.84 -9.12
C LEU A 213 -7.93 -23.29 -8.76
N ASP A 214 -7.20 -24.25 -9.33
CA ASP A 214 -7.32 -25.66 -8.98
C ASP A 214 -6.88 -25.90 -7.52
N ALA A 215 -7.51 -26.86 -6.83
CA ALA A 215 -7.19 -27.23 -5.46
C ALA A 215 -5.74 -27.76 -5.32
N SER A 216 -5.15 -28.26 -6.41
CA SER A 216 -3.76 -28.73 -6.46
C SER A 216 -2.72 -27.60 -6.38
N ALA A 217 -3.10 -26.36 -6.74
CA ALA A 217 -2.20 -25.21 -6.84
C ALA A 217 -2.00 -24.44 -5.51
N ARG A 218 -2.52 -24.95 -4.38
CA ARG A 218 -2.36 -24.36 -3.04
C ARG A 218 -1.15 -24.91 -2.25
N ARG A 219 -0.30 -25.73 -2.87
CA ARG A 219 0.85 -26.38 -2.21
C ARG A 219 2.10 -25.52 -2.26
#